data_AF-A0A920MX08-F1
#
_entry.id   AF-A0A920MX08-F1
#
_cell.length_a   1.000
_cell.length_b   1.000
_cell.length_c   1.000
_cell.angle_alpha   90.00
_cell.angle_beta   90.00
_cell.angle_gamma   90.00
#
_symmetry.space_group_name_H-M   'P 1'
#
loop_
_entity.id
_entity.type
_entity.pdbx_description
1 polymer ?
#
loop_
_entity_poly.entity_id
_entity_poly.type
_entity_poly.pdbx_seq_one_letter_code
_entity_poly.pdbx_strand_id
1 'polypeptide(L)'
;MGDPTGRNHAAFPFLSQSTGQFYVVGGDEIFPWGVMATQGKPSNPRGGFHFLNFTDPDNPKEDAIYQVPEAALIIYGYRRHTYCWLLSRGLRIVIFPGNY
;
A
#
# COMPACT_ATOMS: atom_id res chain seq x y z
N MET A 1 11.33 12.17 0.43
CA MET A 1 11.32 10.84 -0.22
C MET A 1 9.96 10.63 -0.85
N GLY A 2 9.90 10.22 -2.11
CA GLY A 2 8.68 9.79 -2.78
C GLY A 2 8.56 8.26 -2.74
N ASP A 3 7.41 7.72 -3.16
CA ASP A 3 7.27 6.29 -3.42
C ASP A 3 8.41 5.83 -4.37
N PRO A 4 9.24 4.83 -3.98
CA PRO A 4 10.37 4.36 -4.77
C PRO A 4 10.00 3.83 -6.16
N THR A 5 8.76 3.38 -6.34
CA THR A 5 8.24 2.80 -7.59
C THR A 5 7.51 3.83 -8.46
N GLY A 6 7.07 4.95 -7.88
CA GLY A 6 6.35 6.04 -8.55
C GLY A 6 4.93 5.67 -9.04
N ARG A 7 4.31 4.67 -8.44
CA ARG A 7 3.03 4.05 -8.84
C ARG A 7 1.98 4.06 -7.72
N ASN A 8 2.27 4.75 -6.63
CA ASN A 8 1.40 4.87 -5.48
C ASN A 8 0.10 5.62 -5.83
N HIS A 9 -1.04 4.99 -5.53
CA HIS A 9 -2.37 5.56 -5.70
C HIS A 9 -2.96 6.19 -4.43
N ALA A 10 -2.52 5.76 -3.24
CA ALA A 10 -3.01 6.27 -1.97
C ALA A 10 -1.99 6.04 -0.85
N ALA A 11 -1.82 7.04 0.03
CA ALA A 11 -0.97 6.93 1.20
C ALA A 11 -1.74 7.27 2.49
N PHE A 12 -1.41 6.63 3.59
CA PHE A 12 -1.99 6.92 4.91
C PHE A 12 -0.93 6.87 6.01
N PRO A 13 -1.07 7.72 7.05
CA PRO A 13 -0.18 7.69 8.21
C PRO A 13 -0.49 6.50 9.13
N PHE A 14 0.56 5.91 9.72
CA PHE A 14 0.48 4.79 10.65
C PHE A 14 1.54 4.93 11.77
N LEU A 15 1.13 4.94 13.03
CA LEU A 15 2.05 4.89 14.18
C LEU A 15 2.06 3.47 14.78
N SER A 16 3.21 2.82 14.74
CA SER A 16 3.43 1.49 15.33
C SER A 16 3.53 1.60 16.85
N GLN A 17 2.60 0.99 17.60
CA GLN A 17 2.62 1.07 19.07
C GLN A 17 3.71 0.20 19.71
N SER A 18 4.06 -0.93 19.11
CA SER A 18 5.07 -1.84 19.66
C SER A 18 6.49 -1.28 19.53
N THR A 19 6.71 -0.38 18.56
CA THR A 19 8.05 0.16 18.25
C THR A 19 8.15 1.68 18.38
N GLY A 20 7.02 2.40 18.48
CA GLY A 20 6.96 3.85 18.48
C GLY A 20 7.24 4.51 17.11
N GLN A 21 7.43 3.71 16.05
CA GLN A 21 7.83 4.20 14.75
C GLN A 21 6.65 4.75 13.96
N PHE A 22 6.84 5.91 13.33
CA PHE A 22 5.87 6.53 12.44
C PHE A 22 6.13 6.09 11.01
N TYR A 23 5.07 5.71 10.30
CA TYR A 23 5.11 5.27 8.92
C TYR A 23 4.11 6.03 8.06
N VAL A 24 4.46 6.19 6.80
CA VAL A 24 3.53 6.48 5.70
C VAL A 24 3.44 5.21 4.88
N VAL A 25 2.25 4.63 4.83
CA VAL A 25 2.02 3.40 4.07
C VAL A 25 1.38 3.75 2.74
N GLY A 26 2.06 3.40 1.65
CA GLY A 26 1.63 3.68 0.28
C GLY A 26 1.10 2.45 -0.44
N GLY A 27 0.00 2.56 -1.16
CA GLY A 27 -0.56 1.50 -2.00
C GLY A 27 -0.07 1.60 -3.44
N ASP A 28 0.67 0.60 -3.90
CA ASP A 28 1.19 0.47 -5.26
C ASP A 28 0.28 -0.42 -6.12
N GLU A 29 0.12 -0.07 -7.39
CA GLU A 29 -0.49 -0.90 -8.43
C GLU A 29 0.41 -0.92 -9.69
N ILE A 30 0.93 -2.10 -10.00
CA ILE A 30 1.76 -2.34 -11.18
C ILE A 30 1.00 -3.13 -12.23
N PHE A 31 1.29 -2.86 -13.50
CA PHE A 31 0.74 -3.57 -14.66
C PHE A 31 1.88 -4.28 -15.40
N PRO A 32 2.29 -5.50 -14.98
CA PRO A 32 3.47 -6.17 -15.54
C PRO A 32 3.35 -6.45 -17.04
N TRP A 33 2.12 -6.53 -17.53
CA TRP A 33 1.79 -6.77 -18.95
C TRP A 33 1.17 -5.55 -19.64
N GLY A 34 1.29 -4.37 -19.03
CA GLY A 34 0.70 -3.14 -19.53
C GLY A 34 -0.81 -3.01 -19.28
N VAL A 35 -1.32 -1.81 -19.57
CA VAL A 35 -2.74 -1.48 -19.44
C VAL A 35 -3.47 -1.96 -20.70
N MET A 36 -4.02 -3.17 -20.64
CA MET A 36 -4.69 -3.83 -21.77
C MET A 36 -6.13 -3.33 -22.00
N ALA A 37 -6.68 -2.58 -21.04
CA ALA A 37 -8.02 -1.98 -21.15
C ALA A 37 -8.17 -1.09 -22.39
N THR A 38 -7.10 -0.39 -22.80
CA THR A 38 -7.06 0.42 -24.03
C THR A 38 -7.20 -0.40 -25.32
N GLN A 39 -6.97 -1.71 -25.23
CA GLN A 39 -7.07 -2.67 -26.33
C GLN A 39 -8.33 -3.54 -26.22
N GLY A 40 -9.31 -3.16 -25.38
CA GLY A 40 -10.54 -3.93 -25.15
C GLY A 40 -10.32 -5.26 -24.45
N LYS A 41 -9.19 -5.45 -23.77
CA LYS A 41 -8.82 -6.68 -23.07
C LYS A 41 -8.73 -6.42 -21.55
N PRO A 42 -9.03 -7.41 -20.70
CA PRO A 42 -8.83 -7.26 -19.26
C PRO A 42 -7.36 -6.99 -18.93
N SER A 43 -7.10 -5.96 -18.12
CA SER A 43 -5.80 -5.78 -17.48
C SER A 43 -5.60 -6.81 -16.37
N ASN A 44 -4.34 -7.13 -16.04
CA ASN A 44 -3.99 -8.07 -14.97
C ASN A 44 -2.98 -7.41 -13.99
N PRO A 45 -3.44 -6.50 -13.11
CA PRO A 45 -2.56 -5.73 -12.24
C PRO A 45 -2.04 -6.55 -11.06
N ARG A 46 -0.98 -6.07 -10.44
CA ARG A 46 -0.45 -6.57 -9.17
C ARG A 46 -0.39 -5.39 -8.21
N GLY A 47 -0.72 -5.64 -6.94
CA GLY A 47 -0.78 -4.63 -5.91
C GLY A 47 0.31 -4.82 -4.88
N GLY A 48 0.60 -3.77 -4.12
CA GLY A 48 1.48 -3.88 -2.96
C GLY A 48 1.35 -2.72 -2.00
N PHE A 49 1.98 -2.85 -0.84
CA PHE A 49 2.12 -1.78 0.15
C PHE A 49 3.59 -1.51 0.43
N HIS A 50 3.93 -0.23 0.42
CA HIS A 50 5.23 0.28 0.81
C HIS A 50 5.13 0.82 2.24
N PHE A 51 5.98 0.36 3.14
CA PHE A 51 6.06 0.84 4.52
C PHE A 51 7.24 1.79 4.65
N LEU A 52 6.95 3.07 4.43
CA LEU A 52 7.96 4.12 4.54
C LEU A 52 8.02 4.59 5.99
N ASN A 53 9.12 4.34 6.66
CA ASN A 53 9.41 4.83 8.00
C ASN A 53 9.81 6.30 7.96
N PHE A 54 9.02 7.12 8.64
CA PHE A 54 9.16 8.56 8.78
C PHE A 54 9.39 8.98 10.24
N THR A 55 9.89 8.06 11.07
CA THR A 55 10.25 8.38 12.47
C THR A 55 11.34 9.47 12.53
N ASP A 56 12.26 9.46 11.57
CA ASP A 56 13.17 10.56 11.28
C ASP A 56 12.73 11.19 9.93
N PRO A 57 12.03 12.34 9.94
CA PRO A 57 11.53 12.98 8.73
C PRO A 57 12.64 13.50 7.80
N ASP A 58 13.84 13.76 8.32
CA ASP A 58 14.98 14.24 7.53
C ASP A 58 15.67 13.07 6.80
N ASN A 59 15.52 11.84 7.32
CA ASN A 59 16.05 10.62 6.73
C ASN A 59 15.03 9.47 6.69
N PRO A 60 13.94 9.60 5.91
CA PRO A 60 12.95 8.55 5.77
C PRO A 60 13.53 7.35 5.02
N LYS A 61 13.05 6.15 5.35
CA LYS A 61 13.51 4.87 4.76
C LYS A 61 12.35 3.92 4.51
N GLU A 62 12.48 3.04 3.52
CA GLU A 62 11.53 1.96 3.33
C GLU A 62 11.96 0.74 4.14
N ASP A 63 11.14 0.34 5.11
CA ASP A 63 11.46 -0.81 5.98
C ASP A 63 10.89 -2.12 5.41
N ALA A 64 9.80 -2.06 4.64
CA ALA A 64 9.16 -3.25 4.10
C ALA A 64 8.31 -2.96 2.86
N ILE A 65 8.14 -3.99 2.03
CA ILE A 65 7.17 -4.02 0.94
C ILE A 65 6.34 -5.31 1.09
N TYR A 66 5.02 -5.19 1.02
CA TYR A 66 4.10 -6.33 0.93
C TYR A 66 3.49 -6.40 -0.46
N GLN A 67 3.84 -7.39 -1.26
CA GLN A 67 3.31 -7.55 -2.62
C GLN A 67 2.26 -8.66 -2.69
N VAL A 68 1.22 -8.44 -3.48
CA VAL A 68 0.16 -9.40 -3.74
C VAL A 68 0.00 -9.66 -5.24
N PRO A 69 -0.34 -10.90 -5.64
CA PRO A 69 -0.62 -11.22 -7.02
C PRO A 69 -1.93 -10.62 -7.54
N GLU A 70 -2.73 -9.97 -6.69
CA GLU A 70 -3.97 -9.29 -7.04
C GLU A 70 -3.80 -7.78 -7.20
N ALA A 71 -4.71 -7.12 -7.92
CA ALA A 71 -4.78 -5.66 -7.94
C ALA A 71 -5.17 -5.11 -6.55
N ALA A 72 -4.46 -4.10 -6.07
CA ALA A 72 -4.79 -3.36 -4.84
C ALA A 72 -5.13 -1.92 -5.21
N LEU A 73 -6.22 -1.36 -4.69
CA LEU A 73 -6.67 -0.03 -5.10
C LEU A 73 -7.07 0.89 -3.95
N ILE A 74 -7.60 0.35 -2.85
CA ILE A 74 -8.19 1.19 -1.80
C ILE A 74 -7.67 0.77 -0.45
N ILE A 75 -7.07 1.73 0.25
CA ILE A 75 -6.67 1.58 1.64
C ILE A 75 -7.52 2.54 2.48
N TYR A 76 -8.12 2.01 3.53
CA TYR A 76 -8.97 2.76 4.46
C TYR A 76 -8.54 2.48 5.89
N GLY A 77 -8.18 3.52 6.64
CA GLY A 77 -7.92 3.40 8.07
C GLY A 77 -9.21 3.56 8.88
N TYR A 78 -9.50 2.62 9.78
CA TYR A 78 -10.55 2.81 10.78
C TYR A 78 -10.17 2.22 12.13
N ARG A 79 -10.09 3.11 13.14
CA ARG A 79 -9.52 2.80 14.45
C ARG A 79 -8.20 2.02 14.24
N ARG A 80 -8.00 0.92 14.99
CA ARG A 80 -6.75 0.14 15.09
C ARG A 80 -6.41 -0.70 13.85
N HIS A 81 -7.12 -0.49 12.75
CA HIS A 81 -7.11 -1.40 11.62
C HIS A 81 -7.00 -0.59 10.34
N THR A 82 -6.02 -0.96 9.53
CA THR A 82 -6.03 -0.61 8.12
C THR A 82 -6.85 -1.67 7.39
N TYR A 83 -7.68 -1.27 6.46
CA TYR A 83 -8.47 -2.13 5.60
C TYR A 83 -8.00 -1.93 4.17
N CYS A 84 -7.84 -3.02 3.42
CA CYS A 84 -7.56 -2.94 1.99
C CYS A 84 -8.63 -3.64 1.18
N TRP A 85 -9.01 -3.07 0.05
CA TRP A 85 -9.77 -3.77 -0.98
C TRP A 85 -8.86 -4.20 -2.14
N LEU A 86 -8.90 -5.49 -2.47
CA LEU A 86 -8.20 -6.08 -3.61
C LEU A 86 -9.23 -6.38 -4.71
N LEU A 87 -9.15 -5.67 -5.84
CA LEU A 87 -10.22 -5.65 -6.84
C LEU A 87 -10.39 -6.99 -7.58
N SER A 88 -9.32 -7.73 -7.82
CA SER A 88 -9.38 -8.89 -8.70
C SER A 88 -9.82 -10.19 -8.03
N ARG A 89 -9.93 -10.27 -6.69
CA ARG A 89 -10.32 -11.51 -5.97
C ARG A 89 -11.11 -11.30 -4.66
N GLY A 90 -11.74 -10.14 -4.47
CA GLY A 90 -12.61 -9.86 -3.31
C GLY A 90 -11.90 -9.16 -2.14
N LEU A 91 -12.69 -8.74 -1.14
CA LEU A 91 -12.20 -8.03 0.04
C LEU A 91 -11.25 -8.91 0.87
N ARG A 92 -10.02 -8.43 1.10
CA ARG A 92 -9.09 -9.01 2.07
C ARG A 92 -8.74 -7.99 3.14
N ILE A 93 -9.06 -8.30 4.39
CA ILE A 93 -8.72 -7.43 5.53
C ILE A 93 -7.29 -7.77 5.98
N VAL A 94 -6.37 -6.82 5.83
CA VAL A 94 -5.01 -6.94 6.39
C VAL A 94 -4.93 -6.07 7.62
N ILE A 95 -4.96 -6.69 8.81
CA ILE A 95 -4.92 -5.97 10.08
C ILE A 95 -3.47 -5.69 10.45
N PHE A 96 -3.09 -4.41 10.44
CA PHE A 96 -1.87 -3.94 11.09
C PHE A 96 -2.24 -3.33 12.44
N PRO A 97 -1.77 -3.88 13.57
CA PRO A 97 -2.05 -3.30 14.88
C PRO A 97 -1.28 -1.99 15.06
N GLY A 98 -1.99 -0.86 15.13
CA GLY A 98 -1.44 0.43 15.54
C GLY A 98 -2.55 1.47 15.69
N ASN A 99 -2.38 2.45 16.59
CA ASN A 99 -3.28 3.61 16.69
C ASN A 99 -2.74 4.78 17.51
N TYR A 100 -3.18 5.97 17.09
CA TYR A 100 -3.19 7.26 17.77
C TYR A 100 -3.41 7.22 19.28
#